data_AF-A0A9P8V899-F1
#
_entry.id   AF-A0A9P8V899-F1
#
_cell.length_a   1.000
_cell.length_b   1.000
_cell.length_c   1.000
_cell.angle_alpha   90.00
_cell.angle_beta   90.00
_cell.angle_gamma   90.00
#
_symmetry.space_group_name_H-M   'P 1'
#
loop_
_entity.id
_entity.type
_entity.pdbx_description
1 polymer ?
#
loop_
_entity_poly.entity_id
_entity_poly.type
_entity_poly.pdbx_seq_one_letter_code
_entity_poly.pdbx_strand_id
1 'polypeptide(L)'
;MDYPGAGAPPEGVTPNLENPRDVLNTTNYVTQALTVLFVTAFFVFRVYSKIKVHGLSFAADDYMTFAAYLLMIAYCITACFAGYYGGGHDIWEVPKDDIQHFFQAGYAATIVYAPMALTVKLALVTLIIRVFGTVHKKTRIGLYIFVATLVGYYGSGIFIKIFVCRPIPTYWTGPRDNCLDESAIIMADSIISVISDLVILLAPTPLTWSLQLPVRKRLRVIGILCAGGVATAFSVYRLGMILTEGNSPNSTIVFIKVILSGNAEIGIGLICTCLPAISAWFARRQRGTDYYGQASRTGQGGTMRGEIMMTRTFQIQEGQKSASYDEDDGSKIGADDAVLISNIQANPQSRADSTRRSSSM
;
A
#
# COMPACT_ATOMS: atom_id res chain seq x y z
N MET A 1 24.94 -13.55 -39.39
CA MET A 1 26.15 -12.80 -38.97
C MET A 1 26.38 -13.17 -37.52
N ASP A 2 27.48 -13.86 -37.25
CA ASP A 2 27.77 -14.39 -35.92
C ASP A 2 28.58 -13.35 -35.15
N TYR A 3 27.88 -12.51 -34.38
CA TYR A 3 28.53 -11.59 -33.45
C TYR A 3 28.92 -12.38 -32.19
N PRO A 4 29.98 -11.96 -31.47
CA PRO A 4 30.44 -12.68 -30.29
C PRO A 4 29.41 -12.65 -29.14
N GLY A 5 28.65 -11.57 -28.97
CA GLY A 5 27.59 -11.47 -27.96
C GLY A 5 26.18 -11.69 -28.48
N ALA A 6 25.19 -11.46 -27.61
CA ALA A 6 23.78 -11.76 -27.83
C ALA A 6 23.05 -10.82 -28.82
N GLY A 7 23.66 -9.68 -29.18
CA GLY A 7 23.11 -8.73 -30.15
C GLY A 7 24.16 -8.14 -31.10
N ALA A 8 23.68 -7.46 -32.15
CA ALA A 8 24.56 -6.78 -33.10
C ALA A 8 25.11 -5.47 -32.50
N PRO A 9 26.42 -5.22 -32.54
CA PRO A 9 26.99 -3.96 -32.08
C PRO A 9 26.69 -2.80 -33.05
N PRO A 10 26.67 -1.55 -32.57
CA PRO A 10 26.66 -0.36 -33.41
C PRO A 10 27.92 -0.28 -34.28
N GLU A 11 27.85 0.47 -35.38
CA GLU A 11 29.01 0.71 -36.25
C GLU A 11 30.20 1.27 -35.45
N GLY A 12 31.35 0.59 -35.54
CA GLY A 12 32.59 1.00 -34.87
C GLY A 12 32.79 0.52 -33.43
N VAL A 13 31.86 -0.28 -32.87
CA VAL A 13 32.01 -0.86 -31.51
C VAL A 13 32.42 -2.32 -31.62
N THR A 14 33.57 -2.68 -31.02
CA THR A 14 34.00 -4.07 -30.85
C THR A 14 33.52 -4.59 -29.49
N PRO A 15 32.63 -5.61 -29.45
CA PRO A 15 32.15 -6.14 -28.19
C PRO A 15 33.26 -6.81 -27.38
N ASN A 16 33.29 -6.56 -26.07
CA ASN A 16 34.20 -7.24 -25.15
C ASN A 16 33.40 -8.06 -24.12
N LEU A 17 33.47 -9.39 -24.23
CA LEU A 17 32.81 -10.33 -23.33
C LEU A 17 33.58 -10.54 -22.01
N GLU A 18 34.91 -10.36 -22.01
CA GLU A 18 35.75 -10.59 -20.83
C GLU A 18 35.65 -9.43 -19.83
N ASN A 19 35.48 -8.21 -20.35
CA ASN A 19 35.29 -7.01 -19.54
C ASN A 19 34.16 -6.15 -20.14
N PRO A 20 32.89 -6.56 -19.96
CA PRO A 20 31.75 -5.84 -20.49
C PRO A 20 31.64 -4.47 -19.82
N ARG A 21 31.22 -3.47 -20.58
CA ARG A 21 31.05 -2.12 -20.09
C ARG A 21 29.93 -2.10 -19.06
N ASP A 22 30.25 -1.72 -17.83
CA ASP A 22 29.23 -1.48 -16.81
C ASP A 22 28.52 -0.15 -17.09
N VAL A 23 27.32 -0.25 -17.66
CA VAL A 23 26.46 0.92 -17.88
C VAL A 23 25.54 1.11 -16.69
N LEU A 24 24.83 0.04 -16.30
CA LEU A 24 23.77 0.08 -15.29
C LEU A 24 23.83 -1.09 -14.30
N ASN A 25 24.79 -2.02 -14.41
CA ASN A 25 24.82 -3.23 -13.62
C ASN A 25 25.10 -2.93 -12.13
N THR A 26 26.16 -2.17 -11.83
CA THR A 26 26.44 -1.74 -10.45
C THR A 26 25.29 -0.89 -9.89
N THR A 27 24.74 0.01 -10.70
CA THR A 27 23.60 0.85 -10.31
C THR A 27 22.37 0.02 -9.96
N ASN A 28 22.11 -1.07 -10.69
CA ASN A 28 21.05 -2.02 -10.38
C ASN A 28 21.23 -2.60 -8.98
N TYR A 29 22.37 -3.24 -8.70
CA TYR A 29 22.63 -3.88 -7.40
C TYR A 29 22.56 -2.89 -6.23
N VAL A 30 23.18 -1.72 -6.38
CA VAL A 30 23.13 -0.66 -5.36
C VAL A 30 21.69 -0.23 -5.11
N THR A 31 20.90 -0.03 -6.17
CA THR A 31 19.49 0.37 -6.05
C THR A 31 18.65 -0.72 -5.40
N GLN A 32 18.86 -2.01 -5.73
CA GLN A 32 18.17 -3.12 -5.08
C GLN A 32 18.50 -3.17 -3.58
N ALA A 33 19.78 -3.07 -3.21
CA ALA A 33 20.21 -3.10 -1.83
C ALA A 33 19.62 -1.95 -1.00
N LEU A 34 19.66 -0.72 -1.54
CA LEU A 34 19.06 0.45 -0.90
C LEU A 34 17.54 0.31 -0.77
N THR A 35 16.87 -0.16 -1.82
CA THR A 35 15.40 -0.36 -1.82
C THR A 35 15.01 -1.34 -0.72
N VAL A 36 15.65 -2.51 -0.66
CA VAL A 36 15.39 -3.52 0.37
C VAL A 36 15.66 -2.97 1.77
N LEU A 37 16.75 -2.24 1.97
CA LEU A 37 17.11 -1.66 3.26
C LEU A 37 16.07 -0.64 3.74
N PHE A 38 15.71 0.34 2.91
CA PHE A 38 14.73 1.36 3.27
C PHE A 38 13.34 0.77 3.45
N VAL A 39 12.85 -0.01 2.49
CA VAL A 39 11.53 -0.64 2.55
C VAL A 39 11.38 -1.52 3.80
N THR A 40 12.39 -2.35 4.11
CA THR A 40 12.38 -3.19 5.30
C THR A 40 12.38 -2.36 6.58
N ALA A 41 13.20 -1.31 6.66
CA ALA A 41 13.24 -0.44 7.84
C ALA A 41 11.88 0.22 8.11
N PHE A 42 11.24 0.78 7.07
CA PHE A 42 9.92 1.40 7.20
C PHE A 42 8.82 0.38 7.52
N PHE A 43 8.88 -0.81 6.93
CA PHE A 43 7.93 -1.89 7.21
C PHE A 43 8.04 -2.41 8.65
N VAL A 44 9.25 -2.69 9.13
CA VAL A 44 9.51 -3.11 10.52
C VAL A 44 9.05 -2.02 11.49
N PHE A 45 9.34 -0.75 11.20
CA PHE A 45 8.86 0.36 12.00
C PHE A 45 7.32 0.41 12.04
N ARG A 46 6.64 0.22 10.90
CA ARG A 46 5.18 0.16 10.83
C ARG A 46 4.65 -0.94 11.75
N VAL A 47 5.15 -2.16 11.64
CA VAL A 47 4.73 -3.31 12.47
C VAL A 47 4.96 -3.01 13.96
N TYR A 48 6.15 -2.53 14.32
CA TYR A 48 6.49 -2.15 15.69
C TYR A 48 5.53 -1.08 16.24
N SER A 49 5.28 -0.03 15.46
CA SER A 49 4.37 1.04 15.84
C SER A 49 2.96 0.52 16.08
N LYS A 50 2.44 -0.35 15.21
CA LYS A 50 1.10 -0.95 15.34
C LYS A 50 0.98 -1.79 16.61
N ILE A 51 1.95 -2.66 16.88
CA ILE A 51 1.95 -3.52 18.07
C ILE A 51 1.92 -2.65 19.34
N LYS A 52 2.72 -1.58 19.41
CA LYS A 52 2.79 -0.70 20.58
C LYS A 52 1.60 0.26 20.71
N VAL A 53 0.98 0.66 19.61
CA VAL A 53 -0.05 1.72 19.55
C VAL A 53 -1.45 1.11 19.60
N HIS A 54 -1.76 0.11 18.78
CA HIS A 54 -3.13 -0.33 18.55
C HIS A 54 -3.49 -1.70 19.17
N GLY A 55 -2.54 -2.41 19.79
CA GLY A 55 -2.71 -3.84 20.03
C GLY A 55 -2.76 -4.62 18.71
N LEU A 56 -2.79 -5.95 18.71
CA LEU A 56 -2.74 -6.81 17.50
C LEU A 56 -3.95 -6.69 16.53
N SER A 57 -4.65 -5.55 16.47
CA SER A 57 -5.72 -5.32 15.50
C SER A 57 -5.15 -4.98 14.12
N PHE A 58 -5.02 -6.00 13.28
CA PHE A 58 -4.66 -5.85 11.86
C PHE A 58 -5.89 -5.52 11.02
N ALA A 59 -5.79 -4.46 10.22
CA ALA A 59 -6.80 -4.09 9.24
C ALA A 59 -6.44 -4.64 7.85
N ALA A 60 -7.41 -4.61 6.92
CA ALA A 60 -7.19 -5.04 5.53
C ALA A 60 -5.97 -4.37 4.87
N ASP A 61 -5.69 -3.09 5.16
CA ASP A 61 -4.52 -2.38 4.62
C ASP A 61 -3.19 -2.94 5.12
N ASP A 62 -3.15 -3.52 6.33
CA ASP A 62 -1.94 -4.13 6.88
C ASP A 62 -1.57 -5.42 6.12
N TYR A 63 -2.57 -6.24 5.79
CA TYR A 63 -2.36 -7.44 4.97
C TYR A 63 -1.92 -7.10 3.55
N MET A 64 -2.52 -6.08 2.93
CA MET A 64 -2.11 -5.60 1.61
C MET A 64 -0.68 -5.05 1.61
N THR A 65 -0.31 -4.30 2.65
CA THR A 65 1.06 -3.77 2.82
C THR A 65 2.07 -4.89 3.02
N PHE A 66 1.72 -5.94 3.79
CA PHE A 66 2.58 -7.11 3.98
C PHE A 66 2.76 -7.90 2.68
N ALA A 67 1.67 -8.14 1.94
CA ALA A 67 1.73 -8.80 0.64
C ALA A 67 2.61 -7.99 -0.35
N ALA A 68 2.42 -6.67 -0.40
CA ALA A 68 3.23 -5.77 -1.21
C ALA A 68 4.73 -5.82 -0.82
N TYR A 69 5.04 -5.88 0.47
CA TYR A 69 6.41 -6.02 0.95
C TYR A 69 7.05 -7.33 0.45
N LEU A 70 6.37 -8.47 0.60
CA LEU A 70 6.90 -9.75 0.12
C LEU A 70 7.11 -9.77 -1.41
N LEU A 71 6.16 -9.20 -2.16
CA LEU A 71 6.26 -9.08 -3.62
C LEU A 71 7.40 -8.14 -4.04
N MET A 72 7.64 -7.06 -3.28
CA MET A 72 8.79 -6.18 -3.49
C MET A 72 10.12 -6.91 -3.31
N ILE A 73 10.25 -7.74 -2.27
CA ILE A 73 11.45 -8.57 -2.07
C ILE A 73 11.62 -9.55 -3.24
N ALA A 74 10.54 -10.23 -3.66
CA ALA A 74 10.59 -11.14 -4.81
C ALA A 74 11.01 -10.39 -6.09
N TYR A 75 10.50 -9.18 -6.31
CA TYR A 75 10.86 -8.37 -7.46
C TYR A 75 12.33 -7.93 -7.44
N CYS A 76 12.85 -7.53 -6.28
CA CYS A 76 14.28 -7.24 -6.09
C CYS A 76 15.16 -8.46 -6.39
N ILE A 77 14.73 -9.66 -5.96
CA ILE A 77 15.44 -10.92 -6.26
C ILE A 77 15.49 -11.16 -7.78
N THR A 78 14.36 -11.02 -8.49
CA THR A 78 14.34 -11.18 -9.95
C THR A 78 15.23 -10.15 -10.65
N ALA A 79 15.31 -8.93 -10.13
CA ALA A 79 16.17 -7.88 -10.66
C ALA A 79 17.67 -8.16 -10.44
N CYS A 80 18.04 -8.77 -9.31
CA CYS A 80 19.41 -9.24 -9.06
C CYS A 80 19.79 -10.37 -10.04
N PHE A 81 18.89 -11.33 -10.28
CA PHE A 81 19.12 -12.37 -11.28
C PHE A 81 19.25 -11.79 -12.69
N ALA A 82 18.40 -10.84 -13.06
CA ALA A 82 18.52 -10.15 -14.34
C ALA A 82 19.89 -9.43 -14.47
N GLY A 83 20.38 -8.79 -13.40
CA GLY A 83 21.72 -8.21 -13.36
C GLY A 83 22.84 -9.24 -13.48
N TYR A 84 22.69 -10.41 -12.85
CA TYR A 84 23.70 -11.48 -12.90
C TYR A 84 23.88 -12.03 -14.32
N TYR A 85 22.80 -12.21 -15.07
CA TYR A 85 22.83 -12.72 -16.45
C TYR A 85 23.06 -11.65 -17.53
N GLY A 86 23.73 -10.54 -17.20
CA GLY A 86 24.11 -9.52 -18.18
C GLY A 86 23.20 -8.28 -18.22
N GLY A 87 22.19 -8.19 -17.36
CA GLY A 87 21.35 -7.00 -17.23
C GLY A 87 22.16 -5.78 -16.79
N GLY A 88 22.12 -4.71 -17.60
CA GLY A 88 22.86 -3.47 -17.33
C GLY A 88 24.18 -3.37 -18.11
N HIS A 89 24.52 -4.40 -18.89
CA HIS A 89 25.51 -4.34 -19.96
C HIS A 89 24.83 -4.18 -21.32
N ASP A 90 25.56 -3.63 -22.30
CA ASP A 90 25.10 -3.55 -23.67
C ASP A 90 24.85 -4.96 -24.24
N ILE A 91 23.78 -5.15 -25.02
CA ILE A 91 23.33 -6.49 -25.43
C ILE A 91 24.38 -7.26 -26.26
N TRP A 92 25.24 -6.53 -26.99
CA TRP A 92 26.33 -7.12 -27.78
C TRP A 92 27.52 -7.58 -26.93
N GLU A 93 27.60 -7.21 -25.65
CA GLU A 93 28.64 -7.65 -24.71
C GLU A 93 28.15 -8.74 -23.75
N VAL A 94 26.89 -9.16 -23.86
CA VAL A 94 26.30 -10.23 -23.05
C VAL A 94 26.55 -11.60 -23.74
N PRO A 95 27.03 -12.62 -23.02
CA PRO A 95 27.16 -13.98 -23.55
C PRO A 95 25.84 -14.54 -24.07
N LYS A 96 25.89 -15.26 -25.19
CA LYS A 96 24.69 -15.89 -25.79
C LYS A 96 24.02 -16.92 -24.88
N ASP A 97 24.78 -17.55 -23.99
CA ASP A 97 24.24 -18.54 -23.04
C ASP A 97 23.46 -17.84 -21.90
N ASP A 98 23.89 -16.64 -21.50
CA ASP A 98 23.27 -15.89 -20.41
C ASP A 98 21.99 -15.16 -20.83
N ILE A 99 21.86 -14.79 -22.11
CA ILE A 99 20.71 -14.00 -22.58
C ILE A 99 19.37 -14.73 -22.36
N GLN A 100 19.36 -16.05 -22.48
CA GLN A 100 18.16 -16.84 -22.23
C GLN A 100 17.73 -16.73 -20.77
N HIS A 101 18.69 -16.82 -19.83
CA HIS A 101 18.44 -16.67 -18.41
C HIS A 101 18.05 -15.23 -18.04
N PHE A 102 18.60 -14.23 -18.72
CA PHE A 102 18.15 -12.84 -18.61
C PHE A 102 16.68 -12.68 -18.97
N PHE A 103 16.24 -13.24 -20.11
CA PHE A 103 14.83 -13.19 -20.50
C PHE A 103 13.94 -13.96 -19.52
N GLN A 104 14.37 -15.11 -18.99
CA GLN A 104 13.63 -15.82 -17.94
C GLN A 104 13.46 -14.97 -16.66
N ALA A 105 14.53 -14.30 -16.22
CA ALA A 105 14.47 -13.38 -15.08
C ALA A 105 13.55 -12.19 -15.36
N GLY A 106 13.60 -11.64 -16.59
CA GLY A 106 12.72 -10.56 -17.02
C GLY A 106 11.25 -10.95 -17.06
N TYR A 107 10.93 -12.11 -17.63
CA TYR A 107 9.60 -12.68 -17.61
C TYR A 107 9.06 -12.80 -16.18
N ALA A 108 9.85 -13.38 -15.26
CA ALA A 108 9.49 -13.46 -13.86
C ALA A 108 9.26 -12.08 -13.23
N ALA A 109 10.13 -11.10 -13.53
CA ALA A 109 9.98 -9.73 -13.04
C ALA A 109 8.66 -9.10 -13.50
N THR A 110 8.25 -9.28 -14.77
CA THR A 110 6.97 -8.73 -15.26
C THR A 110 5.74 -9.34 -14.58
N ILE A 111 5.80 -10.64 -14.26
CA ILE A 111 4.73 -11.37 -13.55
C ILE A 111 4.65 -10.92 -12.09
N VAL A 112 5.77 -10.73 -11.42
CA VAL A 112 5.80 -10.28 -10.01
C VAL A 112 5.43 -8.80 -9.90
N TYR A 113 5.79 -7.97 -10.88
CA TYR A 113 5.50 -6.54 -10.87
C TYR A 113 3.99 -6.24 -10.82
N ALA A 114 3.18 -6.96 -11.59
CA ALA A 114 1.73 -6.70 -11.67
C ALA A 114 0.99 -6.83 -10.32
N PRO A 115 1.07 -7.96 -9.57
CA PRO A 115 0.47 -8.08 -8.25
C PRO A 115 1.15 -7.16 -7.23
N MET A 116 2.45 -6.87 -7.39
CA MET A 116 3.16 -5.93 -6.52
C MET A 116 2.58 -4.51 -6.65
N ALA A 117 2.39 -4.02 -7.87
CA ALA A 117 1.79 -2.73 -8.14
C ALA A 117 0.33 -2.66 -7.66
N LEU A 118 -0.45 -3.72 -7.92
CA LEU A 118 -1.83 -3.81 -7.45
C LEU A 118 -1.92 -3.72 -5.92
N THR A 119 -1.15 -4.53 -5.19
CA THR A 119 -1.22 -4.59 -3.72
C THR A 119 -0.83 -3.27 -3.05
N VAL A 120 0.20 -2.56 -3.55
CA VAL A 120 0.55 -1.22 -3.05
C VAL A 120 -0.56 -0.21 -3.31
N LYS A 121 -1.13 -0.19 -4.52
CA LYS A 121 -2.22 0.73 -4.87
C LYS A 121 -3.47 0.48 -4.04
N LEU A 122 -3.81 -0.79 -3.82
CA LEU A 122 -4.91 -1.18 -2.93
C LEU A 122 -4.65 -0.76 -1.47
N ALA A 123 -3.42 -0.90 -0.97
CA ALA A 123 -3.06 -0.43 0.36
C ALA A 123 -3.23 1.10 0.48
N LEU A 124 -2.75 1.87 -0.50
CA LEU A 124 -2.91 3.33 -0.55
C LEU A 124 -4.37 3.77 -0.60
N VAL A 125 -5.18 3.18 -1.49
CA VAL A 125 -6.60 3.53 -1.62
C VAL A 125 -7.37 3.16 -0.35
N THR A 126 -7.12 1.98 0.22
CA THR A 126 -7.76 1.54 1.47
C THR A 126 -7.40 2.47 2.64
N LEU A 127 -6.16 2.94 2.68
CA LEU A 127 -5.68 3.93 3.65
C LEU A 127 -6.44 5.26 3.47
N ILE A 128 -6.60 5.74 2.24
CA ILE A 128 -7.39 6.96 1.95
C ILE A 128 -8.85 6.78 2.39
N ILE A 129 -9.48 5.64 2.07
CA ILE A 129 -10.85 5.30 2.50
C ILE A 129 -10.94 5.30 4.03
N ARG A 130 -9.96 4.73 4.74
CA ARG A 130 -9.96 4.69 6.21
C ARG A 130 -9.84 6.08 6.83
N VAL A 131 -9.01 6.94 6.26
CA VAL A 131 -8.75 8.29 6.81
C VAL A 131 -9.91 9.24 6.53
N PHE A 132 -10.52 9.17 5.35
CA PHE A 132 -11.48 10.18 4.90
C PHE A 132 -12.90 9.65 4.62
N GLY A 133 -13.09 8.34 4.57
CA GLY A 133 -14.36 7.70 4.19
C GLY A 133 -15.52 7.94 5.16
N THR A 134 -15.23 8.43 6.36
CA THR A 134 -16.26 8.83 7.34
C THR A 134 -16.93 10.17 7.01
N VAL A 135 -16.26 11.03 6.22
CA VAL A 135 -16.72 12.40 5.96
C VAL A 135 -17.51 12.48 4.65
N HIS A 136 -17.15 11.71 3.62
CA HIS A 136 -17.73 11.83 2.28
C HIS A 136 -18.20 10.48 1.71
N LYS A 137 -19.50 10.15 1.90
CA LYS A 137 -20.10 8.88 1.41
C LYS A 137 -19.99 8.70 -0.11
N LYS A 138 -20.18 9.77 -0.90
CA LYS A 138 -20.09 9.71 -2.38
C LYS A 138 -18.67 9.39 -2.85
N THR A 139 -17.65 10.04 -2.28
CA THR A 139 -16.24 9.76 -2.59
C THR A 139 -15.87 8.33 -2.21
N ARG A 140 -16.37 7.83 -1.08
CA ARG A 140 -16.14 6.44 -0.66
C ARG A 140 -16.61 5.43 -1.72
N ILE A 141 -17.79 5.64 -2.31
CA ILE A 141 -18.31 4.79 -3.39
C ILE A 141 -17.38 4.85 -4.61
N GLY A 142 -16.96 6.06 -5.02
CA GLY A 142 -16.02 6.23 -6.13
C GLY A 142 -14.69 5.51 -5.92
N LEU A 143 -14.15 5.52 -4.70
CA LEU A 143 -12.92 4.79 -4.36
C LEU A 143 -13.10 3.27 -4.40
N TYR A 144 -14.25 2.73 -4.00
CA TYR A 144 -14.52 1.29 -4.16
C TYR A 144 -14.67 0.87 -5.62
N ILE A 145 -15.31 1.70 -6.45
CA ILE A 145 -15.38 1.47 -7.90
C ILE A 145 -13.96 1.47 -8.49
N PHE A 146 -13.14 2.44 -8.11
CA PHE A 146 -11.74 2.50 -8.54
C PHE A 146 -10.93 1.26 -8.13
N VAL A 147 -11.11 0.77 -6.89
CA VAL A 147 -10.52 -0.50 -6.44
C VAL A 147 -10.96 -1.67 -7.32
N ALA A 148 -12.25 -1.78 -7.64
CA ALA A 148 -12.76 -2.84 -8.50
C ALA A 148 -12.15 -2.77 -9.91
N THR A 149 -12.04 -1.57 -10.48
CA THR A 149 -11.38 -1.35 -11.78
C THR A 149 -9.91 -1.75 -11.76
N LEU A 150 -9.16 -1.38 -10.71
CA LEU A 150 -7.76 -1.78 -10.57
C LEU A 150 -7.59 -3.29 -10.48
N VAL A 151 -8.40 -3.95 -9.66
CA VAL A 151 -8.36 -5.42 -9.53
C VAL A 151 -8.70 -6.09 -10.85
N GLY A 152 -9.71 -5.60 -11.59
CA GLY A 152 -10.07 -6.13 -12.90
C GLY A 152 -8.95 -5.95 -13.94
N TYR A 153 -8.33 -4.78 -13.99
CA TYR A 153 -7.24 -4.50 -14.92
C TYR A 153 -5.98 -5.32 -14.61
N TYR A 154 -5.43 -5.21 -13.40
CA TYR A 154 -4.21 -5.94 -13.03
C TYR A 154 -4.45 -7.44 -12.96
N GLY A 155 -5.65 -7.88 -12.56
CA GLY A 155 -6.05 -9.28 -12.58
C GLY A 155 -6.00 -9.86 -13.99
N SER A 156 -6.64 -9.21 -14.96
CA SER A 156 -6.59 -9.65 -16.37
C SER A 156 -5.19 -9.52 -16.98
N GLY A 157 -4.45 -8.45 -16.63
CA GLY A 157 -3.07 -8.22 -17.06
C GLY A 157 -2.11 -9.34 -16.64
N ILE A 158 -2.27 -9.91 -15.43
CA ILE A 158 -1.45 -11.05 -14.98
C ILE A 158 -1.66 -12.26 -15.90
N PHE A 159 -2.90 -12.58 -16.27
CA PHE A 159 -3.17 -13.69 -17.20
C PHE A 159 -2.56 -13.44 -18.58
N ILE A 160 -2.67 -12.22 -19.10
CA ILE A 160 -2.06 -11.84 -20.38
C ILE A 160 -0.54 -12.03 -20.33
N LYS A 161 0.12 -11.61 -19.24
CA LYS A 161 1.58 -11.75 -19.07
C LYS A 161 2.03 -13.20 -18.92
N ILE A 162 1.27 -14.01 -18.18
CA ILE A 162 1.57 -15.44 -18.06
C ILE A 162 1.49 -16.12 -19.43
N PHE A 163 0.45 -15.81 -20.22
CA PHE A 163 0.21 -16.38 -21.54
C PHE A 163 0.69 -15.49 -22.70
N VAL A 164 1.74 -14.69 -22.47
CA VAL A 164 2.25 -13.73 -23.47
C VAL A 164 2.71 -14.41 -24.76
N CYS A 165 3.24 -15.63 -24.66
CA CYS A 165 3.65 -16.47 -25.78
C CYS A 165 2.93 -17.82 -25.74
N ARG A 166 2.69 -18.41 -26.93
CA ARG A 166 2.20 -19.78 -27.06
C ARG A 166 3.12 -20.62 -27.95
N PRO A 167 3.81 -21.63 -27.41
CA PRO A 167 3.92 -22.02 -26.00
C PRO A 167 4.79 -21.04 -25.18
N ILE A 168 4.67 -21.07 -23.84
CA ILE A 168 5.39 -20.15 -22.92
C ILE A 168 6.92 -20.13 -23.15
N PRO A 169 7.61 -21.28 -23.36
CA PRO A 169 9.06 -21.28 -23.55
C PRO A 169 9.55 -20.48 -24.75
N THR A 170 8.68 -20.22 -25.74
CA THR A 170 8.99 -19.39 -26.91
C THR A 170 9.44 -17.98 -26.52
N TYR A 171 9.04 -17.48 -25.34
CA TYR A 171 9.49 -16.19 -24.83
C TYR A 171 11.03 -16.08 -24.76
N TRP A 172 11.72 -17.17 -24.41
CA TRP A 172 13.17 -17.17 -24.25
C TRP A 172 13.93 -18.10 -25.21
N THR A 173 13.26 -19.03 -25.91
CA THR A 173 13.94 -19.97 -26.84
C THR A 173 13.62 -19.78 -28.32
N GLY A 174 12.58 -19.03 -28.69
CA GLY A 174 11.97 -19.15 -30.02
C GLY A 174 11.76 -17.82 -30.77
N PRO A 175 11.36 -17.91 -32.06
CA PRO A 175 10.99 -16.74 -32.85
C PRO A 175 9.75 -16.06 -32.24
N ARG A 176 9.79 -14.72 -32.17
CA ARG A 176 8.79 -13.89 -31.48
C ARG A 176 7.43 -13.83 -32.15
N ASP A 177 7.25 -14.45 -33.32
CA ASP A 177 6.03 -14.40 -34.13
C ASP A 177 4.79 -14.98 -33.44
N ASN A 178 4.98 -15.85 -32.44
CA ASN A 178 3.90 -16.45 -31.64
C ASN A 178 3.70 -15.78 -30.27
N CYS A 179 4.28 -14.59 -30.08
CA CYS A 179 4.20 -13.81 -28.84
C CYS A 179 3.42 -12.52 -29.07
N LEU A 180 2.71 -12.07 -28.04
CA LEU A 180 2.16 -10.73 -27.99
C LEU A 180 3.29 -9.69 -27.93
N ASP A 181 3.00 -8.49 -28.42
CA ASP A 181 3.94 -7.37 -28.39
C ASP A 181 4.20 -6.93 -26.94
N GLU A 182 5.37 -7.29 -26.42
CA GLU A 182 5.82 -6.95 -25.07
C GLU A 182 5.90 -5.44 -24.86
N SER A 183 6.39 -4.69 -25.85
CA SER A 183 6.50 -3.23 -25.77
C SER A 183 5.13 -2.59 -25.66
N ALA A 184 4.14 -3.10 -26.39
CA ALA A 184 2.75 -2.63 -26.27
C ALA A 184 2.15 -2.93 -24.88
N ILE A 185 2.41 -4.12 -24.32
CA ILE A 185 1.95 -4.48 -22.97
C ILE A 185 2.60 -3.57 -21.91
N ILE A 186 3.92 -3.39 -21.97
CA ILE A 186 4.67 -2.53 -21.02
C ILE A 186 4.23 -1.07 -21.14
N MET A 187 3.95 -0.59 -22.35
CA MET A 187 3.44 0.76 -22.59
C MET A 187 2.04 0.94 -22.00
N ALA A 188 1.12 0.00 -22.25
CA ALA A 188 -0.23 0.03 -21.70
C ALA A 188 -0.19 0.01 -20.16
N ASP A 189 0.62 -0.85 -19.55
CA ASP A 189 0.84 -0.91 -18.11
C ASP A 189 1.34 0.42 -17.56
N SER A 190 2.28 1.06 -18.26
CA SER A 190 2.87 2.32 -17.81
C SER A 190 1.87 3.47 -17.85
N ILE A 191 1.03 3.54 -18.90
CA ILE A 191 -0.07 4.50 -19.00
C ILE A 191 -1.07 4.31 -17.85
N ILE A 192 -1.51 3.07 -17.62
CA ILE A 192 -2.46 2.78 -16.55
C ILE A 192 -1.83 3.02 -15.18
N SER A 193 -0.53 2.76 -15.01
CA SER A 193 0.19 3.09 -13.77
C SER A 193 0.13 4.58 -13.47
N VAL A 194 0.48 5.43 -14.46
CA VAL A 194 0.44 6.89 -14.33
C VAL A 194 -0.97 7.39 -14.00
N ILE A 195 -1.99 6.92 -14.74
CA ILE A 195 -3.38 7.33 -14.51
C ILE A 195 -3.82 6.96 -13.10
N SER A 196 -3.57 5.72 -12.68
CA SER A 196 -3.98 5.26 -11.36
C SER A 196 -3.25 6.00 -10.23
N ASP A 197 -1.98 6.33 -10.41
CA ASP A 197 -1.22 7.10 -9.42
C ASP A 197 -1.73 8.54 -9.32
N LEU A 198 -2.05 9.18 -10.44
CA LEU A 198 -2.67 10.51 -10.45
C LEU A 198 -4.02 10.51 -9.75
N VAL A 199 -4.85 9.47 -9.97
CA VAL A 199 -6.13 9.33 -9.28
C VAL A 199 -5.93 9.18 -7.77
N ILE A 200 -4.97 8.36 -7.33
CA ILE A 200 -4.65 8.18 -5.90
C ILE A 200 -4.11 9.48 -5.28
N LEU A 201 -3.25 10.20 -6.00
CA LEU A 201 -2.68 11.47 -5.58
C LEU A 201 -3.74 12.57 -5.45
N LEU A 202 -4.66 12.64 -6.40
CA LEU A 202 -5.73 13.65 -6.41
C LEU A 202 -6.89 13.27 -5.48
N ALA A 203 -7.10 11.98 -5.18
CA ALA A 203 -8.20 11.54 -4.31
C ALA A 203 -8.33 12.33 -2.99
N PRO A 204 -7.28 12.61 -2.21
CA PRO A 204 -7.41 13.37 -0.97
C PRO A 204 -7.54 14.89 -1.17
N THR A 205 -7.23 15.48 -2.33
CA THR A 205 -7.18 16.95 -2.48
C THR A 205 -8.54 17.62 -2.34
N PRO A 206 -9.65 17.16 -2.97
CA PRO A 206 -10.97 17.74 -2.76
C PRO A 206 -11.45 17.56 -1.32
N LEU A 207 -11.05 16.45 -0.67
CA LEU A 207 -11.45 16.13 0.69
C LEU A 207 -10.77 17.03 1.72
N THR A 208 -9.55 17.49 1.43
CA THR A 208 -8.86 18.46 2.27
C THR A 208 -9.35 19.89 2.12
N TRP A 209 -9.85 20.27 0.92
CA TRP A 209 -10.34 21.63 0.70
C TRP A 209 -11.64 21.91 1.47
N SER A 210 -12.50 20.91 1.60
CA SER A 210 -13.77 21.05 2.30
C SER A 210 -13.65 20.98 3.83
N LEU A 211 -12.48 20.60 4.38
CA LEU A 211 -12.35 20.27 5.79
C LEU A 211 -11.30 21.17 6.46
N GLN A 212 -11.73 22.05 7.36
CA GLN A 212 -10.88 22.89 8.20
C GLN A 212 -10.06 22.02 9.18
N LEU A 213 -9.02 21.35 8.66
CA LEU A 213 -8.18 20.46 9.44
C LEU A 213 -7.19 21.26 10.30
N PRO A 214 -6.98 20.89 11.57
CA PRO A 214 -5.93 21.49 12.39
C PRO A 214 -4.56 21.24 11.76
N VAL A 215 -3.64 22.20 11.91
CA VAL A 215 -2.32 22.26 11.23
C VAL A 215 -1.55 20.93 11.30
N ARG A 216 -1.60 20.23 12.44
CA ARG A 216 -0.94 18.93 12.64
C ARG A 216 -1.49 17.81 11.75
N LYS A 217 -2.80 17.81 11.44
CA LYS A 217 -3.40 16.85 10.50
C LYS A 217 -3.11 17.26 9.06
N ARG A 218 -3.14 18.55 8.76
CA ARG A 218 -2.80 19.11 7.45
C ARG A 218 -1.38 18.73 7.01
N LEU A 219 -0.40 18.85 7.90
CA LEU A 219 1.00 18.50 7.59
C LEU A 219 1.19 17.01 7.23
N ARG A 220 0.44 16.10 7.87
CA ARG A 220 0.49 14.67 7.54
C ARG A 220 -0.06 14.37 6.15
N VAL A 221 -1.17 15.04 5.79
CA VAL A 221 -1.76 14.88 4.47
C VAL A 221 -0.85 15.45 3.39
N ILE A 222 -0.20 16.59 3.64
CA ILE A 222 0.83 17.15 2.75
C ILE A 222 1.99 16.15 2.59
N GLY A 223 2.48 15.53 3.66
CA GLY A 223 3.55 14.52 3.56
C GLY A 223 3.19 13.32 2.69
N ILE A 224 1.96 12.80 2.83
CA ILE A 224 1.45 11.68 2.01
C ILE A 224 1.29 12.11 0.54
N LEU A 225 0.78 13.32 0.30
CA LEU A 225 0.66 13.90 -1.04
C LEU A 225 2.02 14.11 -1.70
N CYS A 226 3.01 14.63 -0.97
CA CYS A 226 4.37 14.80 -1.50
C CYS A 226 4.99 13.45 -1.85
N ALA A 227 4.91 12.46 -0.95
CA ALA A 227 5.44 11.12 -1.23
C ALA A 227 4.74 10.46 -2.43
N GLY A 228 3.40 10.59 -2.52
CA GLY A 228 2.64 10.15 -3.68
C GLY A 228 3.05 10.86 -4.97
N GLY A 229 3.30 12.17 -4.92
CA GLY A 229 3.74 12.96 -6.07
C GLY A 229 5.11 12.52 -6.60
N VAL A 230 6.05 12.18 -5.72
CA VAL A 230 7.34 11.61 -6.12
C VAL A 230 7.14 10.25 -6.79
N ALA A 231 6.29 9.37 -6.23
CA ALA A 231 5.98 8.08 -6.86
C ALA A 231 5.40 8.27 -8.28
N THR A 232 4.41 9.16 -8.44
CA THR A 232 3.83 9.48 -9.75
C THR A 232 4.85 10.05 -10.73
N ALA A 233 5.82 10.84 -10.27
CA ALA A 233 6.88 11.37 -11.12
C ALA A 233 7.74 10.24 -11.71
N PHE A 234 8.03 9.19 -10.94
CA PHE A 234 8.73 8.00 -11.45
C PHE A 234 7.88 7.22 -12.47
N SER A 235 6.57 7.11 -12.27
CA SER A 235 5.66 6.48 -13.23
C SER A 235 5.65 7.25 -14.57
N VAL A 236 5.64 8.59 -14.52
CA VAL A 236 5.72 9.44 -15.72
C VAL A 236 7.08 9.33 -16.38
N TYR A 237 8.17 9.33 -15.60
CA TYR A 237 9.53 9.12 -16.12
C TYR A 237 9.65 7.80 -16.86
N ARG A 238 9.10 6.72 -16.30
CA ARG A 238 9.05 5.40 -16.94
C ARG A 238 8.31 5.45 -18.28
N LEU A 239 7.13 6.07 -18.32
CA LEU A 239 6.38 6.22 -19.56
C LEU A 239 7.17 7.00 -20.63
N GLY A 240 7.81 8.10 -20.24
CA GLY A 240 8.66 8.89 -21.13
C GLY A 240 9.83 8.08 -21.69
N MET A 241 10.52 7.32 -20.84
CA MET A 241 11.60 6.43 -21.23
C MET A 241 11.14 5.37 -22.25
N ILE A 242 9.98 4.74 -22.06
CA ILE A 242 9.45 3.74 -22.99
C ILE A 242 9.13 4.37 -24.35
N LEU A 243 8.59 5.58 -24.36
CA LEU A 243 8.28 6.30 -25.60
C LEU A 243 9.54 6.70 -26.38
N THR A 244 10.65 7.00 -25.69
CA THR A 244 11.90 7.42 -26.34
C THR A 244 12.84 6.26 -26.68
N GLU A 245 12.93 5.26 -25.81
CA GLU A 245 13.94 4.19 -25.88
C GLU A 245 13.34 2.80 -26.19
N GLY A 246 12.01 2.67 -26.30
CA GLY A 246 11.35 1.38 -26.54
C GLY A 246 11.75 0.68 -27.85
N ASN A 247 12.22 1.45 -28.84
CA ASN A 247 12.74 0.92 -30.12
C ASN A 247 14.27 0.81 -30.15
N SER A 248 14.97 1.05 -29.05
CA SER A 248 16.42 0.98 -29.03
C SER A 248 16.92 -0.47 -29.20
N PRO A 249 18.05 -0.69 -29.88
CA PRO A 249 18.61 -2.03 -30.07
C PRO A 249 19.10 -2.66 -28.76
N ASN A 250 19.27 -1.85 -27.71
CA ASN A 250 19.78 -2.23 -26.39
C ASN A 250 18.65 -2.62 -25.42
N SER A 251 17.99 -3.74 -25.69
CA SER A 251 16.87 -4.20 -24.85
C SER A 251 17.27 -4.51 -23.40
N THR A 252 18.49 -5.01 -23.14
CA THR A 252 18.99 -5.27 -21.78
C THR A 252 19.04 -4.02 -20.91
N ILE A 253 19.51 -2.89 -21.45
CA ILE A 253 19.61 -1.62 -20.71
C ILE A 253 18.22 -1.04 -20.47
N VAL A 254 17.37 -0.99 -21.49
CA VAL A 254 16.00 -0.46 -21.36
C VAL A 254 15.23 -1.25 -20.32
N PHE A 255 15.34 -2.57 -20.33
CA PHE A 255 14.65 -3.44 -19.39
C PHE A 255 15.08 -3.19 -17.93
N ILE A 256 16.39 -3.03 -17.68
CA ILE A 256 16.89 -2.68 -16.34
C ILE A 256 16.43 -1.28 -15.90
N LYS A 257 16.39 -0.29 -16.81
CA LYS A 257 15.82 1.02 -16.50
C LYS A 257 14.34 0.93 -16.12
N VAL A 258 13.57 0.10 -16.81
CA VAL A 258 12.16 -0.19 -16.47
C VAL A 258 12.06 -0.82 -15.08
N ILE A 259 12.92 -1.78 -14.73
CA ILE A 259 12.96 -2.38 -13.40
C ILE A 259 13.28 -1.34 -12.31
N LEU A 260 14.32 -0.53 -12.53
CA LEU A 260 14.75 0.52 -11.59
C LEU A 260 13.64 1.54 -11.33
N SER A 261 12.95 1.98 -12.38
CA SER A 261 11.83 2.93 -12.24
C SER A 261 10.63 2.30 -11.52
N GLY A 262 10.30 1.04 -11.81
CA GLY A 262 9.25 0.30 -11.10
C GLY A 262 9.56 0.10 -9.61
N ASN A 263 10.82 -0.17 -9.27
CA ASN A 263 11.28 -0.21 -7.88
C ASN A 263 11.07 1.11 -7.15
N ALA A 264 11.43 2.23 -7.79
CA ALA A 264 11.28 3.54 -7.21
C ALA A 264 9.80 3.89 -6.98
N GLU A 265 8.95 3.69 -8.00
CA GLU A 265 7.50 3.92 -7.94
C GLU A 265 6.86 3.16 -6.76
N ILE A 266 7.07 1.84 -6.74
CA ILE A 266 6.40 0.96 -5.78
C ILE A 266 7.05 1.04 -4.40
N GLY A 267 8.37 1.20 -4.32
CA GLY A 267 9.11 1.37 -3.06
C GLY A 267 8.68 2.64 -2.32
N ILE A 268 8.57 3.77 -3.04
CA ILE A 268 8.07 5.03 -2.47
C ILE A 268 6.59 4.89 -2.09
N GLY A 269 5.78 4.22 -2.92
CA GLY A 269 4.39 3.90 -2.59
C GLY A 269 4.27 3.13 -1.28
N LEU A 270 5.10 2.09 -1.08
CA LEU A 270 5.10 1.31 0.15
C LEU A 270 5.56 2.13 1.36
N ILE A 271 6.59 2.97 1.22
CA ILE A 271 7.00 3.90 2.28
C ILE A 271 5.86 4.85 2.64
N CYS A 272 5.13 5.35 1.63
CA CYS A 272 3.97 6.21 1.80
C CYS A 272 2.86 5.53 2.61
N THR A 273 2.58 4.25 2.36
CA THR A 273 1.62 3.48 3.18
C THR A 273 2.02 3.42 4.65
N CYS A 274 3.32 3.44 4.98
CA CYS A 274 3.82 3.36 6.34
C CYS A 274 3.74 4.69 7.12
N LEU A 275 3.63 5.84 6.44
CA LEU A 275 3.64 7.18 7.06
C LEU A 275 2.57 7.40 8.14
N PRO A 276 1.30 6.95 7.98
CA PRO A 276 0.29 7.17 9.02
C PRO A 276 0.63 6.48 10.33
N ALA A 277 1.18 5.26 10.28
CA ALA A 277 1.59 4.49 11.46
C ALA A 277 2.73 5.21 12.19
N ILE A 278 3.69 5.74 11.43
CA ILE A 278 4.78 6.60 11.94
C ILE A 278 4.22 7.84 12.63
N SER A 279 3.31 8.55 11.96
CA SER A 279 2.71 9.76 12.50
C SER A 279 1.91 9.51 13.79
N ALA A 280 1.27 8.34 13.91
CA ALA A 280 0.52 7.94 15.09
C ALA A 280 1.44 7.68 16.28
N TRP A 281 2.58 7.03 16.06
CA TRP A 281 3.58 6.76 17.09
C TRP A 281 4.20 8.05 17.63
N PHE A 282 4.66 8.96 16.76
CA PHE A 282 5.21 10.25 17.19
C PHE A 282 4.20 11.09 17.97
N ALA A 283 2.93 11.09 17.54
CA ALA A 283 1.87 11.82 18.24
C ALA A 283 1.61 11.28 19.65
N ARG A 284 1.73 9.97 19.88
CA ARG A 284 1.63 9.39 21.23
C ARG A 284 2.84 9.73 22.08
N ARG A 285 4.04 9.67 21.52
CA ARG A 285 5.26 10.02 22.26
C ARG A 285 5.19 11.47 22.74
N GLN A 286 4.84 12.42 21.86
CA GLN A 286 4.67 13.83 22.24
C GLN A 286 3.61 14.02 23.34
N ARG A 287 2.46 13.34 23.25
CA ARG A 287 1.43 13.40 24.31
C ARG A 287 1.91 12.79 25.64
N GLY A 288 2.77 11.78 25.60
CA GLY A 288 3.41 11.21 26.79
C GLY A 288 4.45 12.17 27.40
N THR A 289 5.19 12.92 26.57
CA THR A 289 6.16 13.93 27.03
C THR A 289 5.48 15.16 27.62
N ASP A 290 4.38 15.63 27.01
CA ASP A 290 3.61 16.78 27.52
C ASP A 290 3.00 16.48 28.91
N TYR A 291 2.60 15.21 29.15
CA TYR A 291 2.08 14.77 30.46
C TYR A 291 3.17 14.79 31.56
N TYR A 292 4.43 14.55 31.20
CA TYR A 292 5.56 14.62 32.15
C TYR A 292 6.10 16.06 32.33
N GLY A 293 6.00 16.90 31.29
CA GLY A 293 6.41 18.31 31.33
C GLY A 293 5.47 19.22 32.14
N GLN A 294 4.20 18.83 32.29
CA GLN A 294 3.22 19.61 33.06
C GLN A 294 3.27 19.31 34.57
N ALA A 295 3.79 18.14 34.98
CA ALA A 295 4.03 17.79 36.38
C ALA A 295 5.21 18.56 37.02
N SER A 296 6.03 19.25 36.21
CA SER A 296 7.24 19.95 36.68
C SER A 296 7.08 21.46 36.86
N ARG A 297 5.87 22.02 36.62
CA ARG A 297 5.62 23.48 36.71
C ARG A 297 4.63 23.91 37.80
N THR A 298 4.15 22.98 38.62
CA THR A 298 3.26 23.28 39.75
C THR A 298 3.97 22.98 41.06
N GLY A 299 4.93 23.83 41.43
CA GLY A 299 5.76 23.57 42.60
C GLY A 299 6.65 24.73 43.02
N GLN A 300 6.11 25.95 43.17
CA GLN A 300 6.70 26.95 44.06
C GLN A 300 5.70 28.06 44.39
N GLY A 301 5.36 28.19 45.68
CA GLY A 301 4.62 29.32 46.26
C GLY A 301 3.33 28.91 46.97
N GLY A 302 3.42 28.55 48.27
CA GLY A 302 2.26 28.52 49.19
C GLY A 302 1.60 29.90 49.32
N THR A 303 0.41 30.09 49.87
CA THR A 303 -0.39 29.35 50.85
C THR A 303 -1.83 29.84 50.72
N MET A 304 -2.84 28.95 50.64
CA MET A 304 -4.15 29.17 51.30
C MET A 304 -5.04 27.91 51.24
N ARG A 305 -5.15 27.27 52.40
CA ARG A 305 -6.37 26.77 53.07
C ARG A 305 -7.65 26.57 52.22
N GLY A 306 -8.02 25.30 52.07
CA GLY A 306 -9.41 24.82 52.08
C GLY A 306 -10.12 24.67 50.72
N GLU A 307 -10.25 23.44 50.22
CA GLU A 307 -11.54 22.76 50.05
C GLU A 307 -11.37 21.38 49.41
N ILE A 308 -12.33 20.53 49.74
CA ILE A 308 -12.40 19.09 49.58
C ILE A 308 -12.91 18.73 48.18
N MET A 309 -12.29 17.77 47.48
CA MET A 309 -13.07 16.73 46.80
C MET A 309 -12.26 15.44 46.60
N MET A 310 -12.57 14.47 47.46
CA MET A 310 -12.04 13.10 47.42
C MET A 310 -12.60 12.32 46.22
N THR A 311 -11.68 11.57 45.62
CA THR A 311 -11.83 10.50 44.65
C THR A 311 -13.01 9.57 44.96
N ARG A 312 -13.92 9.35 43.99
CA ARG A 312 -14.90 8.25 44.03
C ARG A 312 -14.46 7.13 43.10
N THR A 313 -13.78 6.16 43.68
CA THR A 313 -13.68 4.78 43.19
C THR A 313 -15.00 4.08 43.53
N PHE A 314 -15.72 3.56 42.55
CA PHE A 314 -16.87 2.69 42.78
C PHE A 314 -16.43 1.22 42.67
N GLN A 315 -16.30 0.58 43.82
CA GLN A 315 -16.44 -0.87 43.99
C GLN A 315 -17.90 -1.10 44.44
N ILE A 316 -18.62 -2.02 43.79
CA ILE A 316 -19.90 -2.53 44.30
C ILE A 316 -19.69 -3.99 44.68
N GLN A 317 -19.94 -4.24 45.95
CA GLN A 317 -19.84 -5.48 46.69
C GLN A 317 -21.13 -6.30 46.51
N GLU A 318 -20.95 -7.62 46.48
CA GLU A 318 -21.98 -8.65 46.41
C GLU A 318 -23.08 -8.50 47.47
N GLY A 319 -24.32 -8.74 47.07
CA GLY A 319 -25.46 -8.93 47.95
C GLY A 319 -26.31 -10.09 47.46
N GLN A 320 -26.19 -11.24 48.12
CA GLN A 320 -26.98 -12.46 47.91
C GLN A 320 -28.48 -12.21 48.05
N LYS A 321 -29.28 -12.77 47.13
CA LYS A 321 -30.62 -13.31 47.42
C LYS A 321 -30.93 -14.45 46.44
N SER A 322 -31.27 -15.59 47.03
CA SER A 322 -31.56 -16.90 46.43
C SER A 322 -33.05 -17.11 46.16
N ALA A 323 -33.38 -17.67 44.99
CA ALA A 323 -34.58 -18.50 44.66
C ALA A 323 -34.43 -18.93 43.17
N SER A 324 -33.94 -20.13 42.84
CA SER A 324 -34.62 -21.45 42.67
C SER A 324 -35.39 -21.62 41.35
N TYR A 325 -34.85 -22.51 40.47
CA TYR A 325 -35.44 -23.36 39.41
C TYR A 325 -36.25 -22.67 38.28
N ASP A 326 -36.15 -23.01 36.99
CA ASP A 326 -36.04 -24.30 36.28
C ASP A 326 -35.25 -24.23 34.95
N GLU A 327 -34.84 -25.41 34.47
CA GLU A 327 -34.20 -25.75 33.18
C GLU A 327 -35.06 -25.41 31.93
N ASP A 328 -34.43 -25.00 30.82
CA ASP A 328 -34.67 -25.63 29.50
C ASP A 328 -33.55 -25.29 28.48
N ASP A 329 -33.36 -26.25 27.57
CA ASP A 329 -32.37 -26.48 26.53
C ASP A 329 -32.39 -25.47 25.35
N GLY A 330 -31.32 -25.43 24.54
CA GLY A 330 -31.41 -24.86 23.18
C GLY A 330 -30.18 -24.16 22.61
N SER A 331 -29.37 -24.91 21.87
CA SER A 331 -28.31 -24.41 20.97
C SER A 331 -28.80 -23.53 19.80
N LYS A 332 -27.92 -22.64 19.29
CA LYS A 332 -27.77 -22.03 17.92
C LYS A 332 -27.70 -20.49 17.98
N ILE A 333 -26.53 -19.89 17.71
CA ILE A 333 -26.02 -19.42 16.39
C ILE A 333 -26.95 -18.41 15.70
N GLY A 334 -26.49 -17.15 15.64
CA GLY A 334 -26.64 -16.30 14.46
C GLY A 334 -27.59 -15.09 14.56
N ALA A 335 -26.99 -13.92 14.29
CA ALA A 335 -27.56 -12.79 13.54
C ALA A 335 -28.35 -11.69 14.29
N ASP A 336 -27.82 -10.47 14.09
CA ASP A 336 -28.50 -9.22 13.73
C ASP A 336 -29.08 -8.28 14.81
N ASP A 337 -28.33 -7.18 15.01
CA ASP A 337 -28.79 -5.80 14.81
C ASP A 337 -30.30 -5.53 14.89
N ALA A 338 -30.75 -4.90 15.98
CA ALA A 338 -31.63 -3.71 15.98
C ALA A 338 -32.37 -3.51 17.32
N VAL A 339 -31.70 -3.03 18.38
CA VAL A 339 -32.41 -2.34 19.48
C VAL A 339 -31.51 -1.26 20.09
N LEU A 340 -31.40 -0.11 19.41
CA LEU A 340 -30.92 1.11 20.07
C LEU A 340 -31.50 2.36 19.40
N ILE A 341 -32.84 2.44 19.36
CA ILE A 341 -33.57 3.70 19.17
C ILE A 341 -34.63 3.80 20.26
N SER A 342 -34.78 5.02 20.77
CA SER A 342 -35.77 5.55 21.70
C SER A 342 -35.71 5.07 23.16
N ASN A 343 -34.82 5.69 23.93
CA ASN A 343 -35.11 6.03 25.33
C ASN A 343 -34.63 7.47 25.62
N ILE A 344 -35.14 8.41 24.82
CA ILE A 344 -35.20 9.83 25.18
C ILE A 344 -36.67 10.23 25.01
N GLN A 345 -37.47 9.99 26.04
CA GLN A 345 -38.54 10.90 26.38
C GLN A 345 -38.91 10.75 27.87
N ALA A 346 -38.78 11.90 28.52
CA ALA A 346 -39.06 12.28 29.88
C ALA A 346 -40.28 11.61 30.58
N ASN A 347 -40.07 11.25 31.84
CA ASN A 347 -41.03 11.19 32.95
C ASN A 347 -41.47 12.63 33.36
N PRO A 348 -42.43 12.92 34.27
CA PRO A 348 -43.59 12.18 34.84
C PRO A 348 -44.94 12.97 34.75
N GLN A 349 -46.09 12.33 35.02
CA GLN A 349 -47.10 12.78 36.01
C GLN A 349 -48.47 12.07 35.92
N SER A 350 -48.80 11.34 37.00
CA SER A 350 -50.06 11.34 37.78
C SER A 350 -51.44 10.99 37.18
N ARG A 351 -52.21 10.28 38.04
CA ARG A 351 -53.67 10.02 38.11
C ARG A 351 -54.19 8.85 37.28
N ALA A 352 -54.51 7.69 37.88
CA ALA A 352 -55.56 7.35 38.86
C ALA A 352 -56.95 7.13 38.23
N ASP A 353 -57.52 5.96 38.59
CA ASP A 353 -58.93 5.55 38.49
C ASP A 353 -59.58 5.41 37.10
N SER A 354 -60.62 4.63 36.86
CA SER A 354 -61.14 3.35 37.34
C SER A 354 -62.43 3.12 36.51
N THR A 355 -62.78 1.85 36.27
CA THR A 355 -64.18 1.37 36.04
C THR A 355 -64.98 1.71 34.76
N ARG A 356 -65.27 0.63 34.01
CA ARG A 356 -66.58 0.11 33.53
C ARG A 356 -67.53 0.90 32.60
N ARG A 357 -68.09 0.10 31.67
CA ARG A 357 -69.45 0.12 31.05
C ARG A 357 -69.69 1.28 30.07
N SER A 358 -70.54 1.22 29.05
CA SER A 358 -71.39 0.23 28.37
C SER A 358 -72.11 1.03 27.26
N SER A 359 -72.52 0.34 26.18
CA SER A 359 -73.69 0.68 25.35
C SER A 359 -73.62 1.85 24.34
N SER A 360 -73.64 1.44 23.07
CA SER A 360 -74.61 1.83 22.01
C SER A 360 -75.26 3.22 22.04
N MET A 361 -75.02 4.00 20.98
CA MET A 361 -76.04 4.32 19.97
C MET A 361 -75.37 4.80 18.68
#